data_AF-G9FI45-F1
#
_entry.id   AF-G9FI45-F1
#
_cell.length_a   1.000
_cell.length_b   1.000
_cell.length_c   1.000
_cell.angle_alpha   90.00
_cell.angle_beta   90.00
_cell.angle_gamma   90.00
#
_symmetry.space_group_name_H-M   'P 1'
#
loop_
_entity.id
_entity.type
_entity.pdbx_description
1 polymer ?
#
loop_
_entity_poly.entity_id
_entity_poly.type
_entity_poly.pdbx_seq_one_letter_code
_entity_poly.pdbx_strand_id
1 'polypeptide(L)'
;MKLPTLEDILENKKCERIVSLVGLIFPFLEVHVVLGPKVLCNTNNADFNIFFKTHLVGPIAELYSNQANHMISFIIMVIVFDACVRKTIPLTLFSRFNIIQGVLLDVICSFLGITYSQLSYLVRESTFGELIANVAYFGIVGFILYSIFMILFGRYPKIPIVSEGARLNVQIFR
;
A
#
# COMPACT_ATOMS: atom_id res chain seq x y z
N MET A 1 33.74 -22.45 -6.52
CA MET A 1 32.60 -21.61 -6.95
C MET A 1 32.08 -20.93 -5.70
N LYS A 2 32.37 -19.64 -5.47
CA LYS A 2 31.82 -18.92 -4.32
C LYS A 2 30.32 -18.72 -4.56
N LEU A 3 29.47 -19.17 -3.65
CA LEU A 3 28.06 -18.81 -3.68
C LEU A 3 27.96 -17.27 -3.55
N PRO A 4 27.08 -16.61 -4.32
CA PRO A 4 26.82 -15.20 -4.14
C PRO A 4 26.30 -14.95 -2.72
N THR A 5 26.78 -13.90 -2.07
CA THR A 5 26.29 -13.50 -0.75
C THR A 5 24.89 -12.89 -0.87
N LEU A 6 24.13 -12.85 0.23
CA LEU A 6 22.79 -12.25 0.23
C LEU A 6 22.81 -10.78 -0.23
N GLU A 7 23.91 -10.08 0.07
CA GLU A 7 24.16 -8.70 -0.34
C GLU A 7 24.31 -8.59 -1.86
N ASP A 8 25.10 -9.46 -2.49
CA ASP A 8 25.28 -9.49 -3.95
C ASP A 8 23.96 -9.74 -4.70
N ILE A 9 23.07 -10.54 -4.11
CA ILE A 9 21.75 -10.84 -4.69
C ILE A 9 20.82 -9.63 -4.57
N LEU A 10 20.82 -8.95 -3.42
CA LEU A 10 19.98 -7.79 -3.16
C LEU A 10 20.45 -6.53 -3.91
N GLU A 11 21.75 -6.39 -4.18
CA GLU A 11 22.32 -5.31 -5.00
C GLU A 11 22.06 -5.48 -6.50
N ASN A 12 21.58 -6.65 -6.94
CA ASN A 12 21.15 -6.81 -8.31
C ASN A 12 19.97 -5.88 -8.60
N LYS A 13 20.14 -4.96 -9.56
CA LYS A 13 19.14 -3.95 -9.96
C LYS A 13 17.73 -4.52 -10.18
N LYS A 14 17.60 -5.77 -10.64
CA LYS A 14 16.28 -6.41 -10.81
C LYS A 14 15.67 -6.82 -9.47
N CYS A 15 16.46 -7.42 -8.57
CA CYS A 15 16.03 -7.83 -7.24
C CYS A 15 15.70 -6.61 -6.38
N GLU A 16 16.52 -5.57 -6.41
CA GLU A 16 16.28 -4.30 -5.71
C GLU A 16 14.92 -3.70 -6.06
N ARG A 17 14.54 -3.71 -7.35
CA ARG A 17 13.24 -3.22 -7.80
C ARG A 17 12.08 -4.06 -7.28
N ILE A 18 12.20 -5.39 -7.35
CA ILE A 18 11.14 -6.29 -6.86
C ILE A 18 10.95 -6.13 -5.36
N VAL A 19 12.04 -6.06 -4.59
CA VAL A 19 11.98 -5.88 -3.13
C VAL A 19 11.40 -4.52 -2.77
N SER A 20 11.69 -3.47 -3.55
CA SER A 20 11.12 -2.14 -3.37
C SER A 20 9.58 -2.10 -3.52
N LEU A 21 8.99 -3.03 -4.27
CA LEU A 21 7.54 -3.11 -4.47
C LEU A 21 6.80 -3.74 -3.28
N VAL A 22 7.51 -4.45 -2.39
CA VAL A 22 6.89 -5.15 -1.24
C VAL A 22 6.12 -4.19 -0.34
N GLY A 23 6.65 -2.98 -0.11
CA GLY A 23 5.97 -1.97 0.70
C GLY A 23 4.66 -1.47 0.11
N LEU A 24 4.43 -1.62 -1.21
CA LEU A 24 3.19 -1.22 -1.87
C LEU A 24 2.08 -2.27 -1.76
N ILE A 25 2.39 -3.47 -1.29
CA ILE A 25 1.39 -4.54 -1.10
C ILE A 25 0.39 -4.14 -0.02
N PHE A 26 0.86 -3.59 1.11
CA PHE A 26 0.00 -3.17 2.23
C PHE A 26 -1.05 -2.12 1.81
N PRO A 27 -0.67 -0.93 1.28
CA PRO A 27 -1.66 0.07 0.89
C PRO A 27 -2.58 -0.42 -0.23
N PHE A 28 -2.10 -1.35 -1.07
CA PHE A 28 -2.92 -1.98 -2.08
C PHE A 28 -4.00 -2.87 -1.46
N LEU A 29 -3.66 -3.73 -0.50
CA LEU A 29 -4.67 -4.58 0.14
C LEU A 29 -5.68 -3.72 0.92
N GLU A 30 -5.20 -2.76 1.69
CA GLU A 30 -6.03 -1.91 2.55
C GLU A 30 -7.07 -1.11 1.75
N VAL A 31 -6.66 -0.45 0.65
CA VAL A 31 -7.58 0.38 -0.14
C VAL A 31 -8.70 -0.44 -0.77
N HIS A 32 -8.41 -1.69 -1.16
CA HIS A 32 -9.39 -2.60 -1.76
C HIS A 32 -10.36 -3.19 -0.74
N VAL A 33 -9.93 -3.37 0.51
CA VAL A 33 -10.85 -3.79 1.60
C VAL A 33 -11.77 -2.65 1.98
N VAL A 34 -11.22 -1.45 2.19
CA VAL A 34 -11.98 -0.38 2.83
C VAL A 34 -12.87 0.38 1.84
N LEU A 35 -12.34 0.79 0.69
CA LEU A 35 -13.06 1.61 -0.28
C LEU A 35 -13.49 0.83 -1.53
N GLY A 36 -12.82 -0.30 -1.81
CA GLY A 36 -13.12 -1.16 -2.96
C GLY A 36 -14.59 -1.58 -3.09
N PRO A 37 -15.28 -2.05 -2.02
CA PRO A 37 -16.68 -2.44 -2.12
C PRO A 37 -17.62 -1.30 -2.54
N LYS A 38 -17.36 -0.07 -2.05
CA LYS A 38 -18.20 1.09 -2.35
C LYS A 38 -17.91 1.65 -3.75
N VAL A 39 -16.67 1.61 -4.20
CA VAL A 39 -16.26 2.22 -5.48
C VAL A 39 -16.39 1.25 -6.66
N LEU A 40 -15.90 0.02 -6.51
CA LEU A 40 -15.85 -0.95 -7.62
C LEU A 40 -17.13 -1.79 -7.75
N CYS A 41 -17.80 -2.08 -6.64
CA CYS A 41 -18.93 -3.01 -6.61
C CYS A 41 -20.32 -2.32 -6.55
N ASN A 42 -20.36 -0.99 -6.61
CA ASN A 42 -21.60 -0.20 -6.55
C ASN A 42 -21.90 0.52 -7.89
N THR A 43 -21.46 -0.06 -9.02
CA THR A 43 -21.76 0.52 -10.35
C THR A 43 -23.08 0.01 -10.91
N ASN A 44 -23.65 0.72 -11.89
CA ASN A 44 -24.91 0.32 -12.54
C ASN A 44 -24.77 -0.97 -13.38
N ASN A 45 -23.54 -1.40 -13.70
CA ASN A 45 -23.27 -2.57 -14.52
C ASN A 45 -23.07 -3.80 -13.61
N ALA A 46 -24.04 -4.72 -13.62
CA ALA A 46 -24.00 -5.93 -12.79
C ALA A 46 -22.77 -6.81 -13.08
N ASP A 47 -22.40 -6.99 -14.35
CA ASP A 47 -21.24 -7.81 -14.75
C ASP A 47 -19.92 -7.26 -14.20
N PHE A 48 -19.79 -5.92 -14.19
CA PHE A 48 -18.61 -5.25 -13.64
C PHE A 48 -18.52 -5.47 -12.13
N ASN A 49 -19.64 -5.31 -11.42
CA ASN A 49 -19.69 -5.54 -9.98
C ASN A 49 -19.33 -6.99 -9.63
N ILE A 50 -19.85 -7.97 -10.38
CA ILE A 50 -19.55 -9.39 -10.15
C ILE A 50 -18.07 -9.67 -10.43
N PHE A 51 -17.52 -9.15 -11.53
CA PHE A 51 -16.11 -9.32 -11.86
C PHE A 51 -15.19 -8.84 -10.74
N PHE A 52 -15.38 -7.61 -10.25
CA PHE A 52 -14.54 -7.06 -9.18
C PHE A 52 -14.78 -7.74 -7.84
N LYS A 53 -16.02 -8.09 -7.53
CA LYS A 53 -16.35 -8.81 -6.30
C LYS A 53 -15.72 -10.19 -6.27
N THR A 54 -15.75 -10.93 -7.37
CA THR A 54 -15.23 -12.31 -7.42
C THR A 54 -13.71 -12.35 -7.55
N HIS A 55 -13.10 -11.49 -8.38
CA HIS A 55 -11.68 -11.61 -8.69
C HIS A 55 -10.76 -10.74 -7.83
N LEU A 56 -11.25 -9.65 -7.26
CA LEU A 56 -10.39 -8.65 -6.62
C LEU A 56 -10.80 -8.37 -5.18
N VAL A 57 -11.99 -7.81 -4.97
CA VAL A 57 -12.45 -7.34 -3.66
C VAL A 57 -12.78 -8.51 -2.74
N GLY A 58 -13.44 -9.56 -3.23
CA GLY A 58 -13.84 -10.73 -2.43
C GLY A 58 -12.66 -11.46 -1.80
N PRO A 59 -11.66 -11.93 -2.57
CA PRO A 59 -10.52 -12.64 -2.02
C PRO A 59 -9.72 -11.82 -0.99
N ILE A 60 -9.55 -10.52 -1.24
CA ILE A 60 -8.85 -9.62 -0.33
C ILE A 60 -9.69 -9.38 0.93
N ALA A 61 -11.01 -9.20 0.80
CA ALA A 61 -11.91 -9.05 1.92
C ALA A 61 -11.98 -10.32 2.79
N GLU A 62 -11.92 -11.51 2.20
CA GLU A 62 -11.83 -12.78 2.93
C GLU A 62 -10.52 -12.92 3.71
N LEU A 63 -9.40 -12.42 3.15
CA LEU A 63 -8.13 -12.36 3.87
C LEU A 63 -8.27 -11.52 5.15
N TYR A 64 -9.00 -10.40 5.08
CA TYR A 64 -9.22 -9.46 6.18
C TYR A 64 -10.50 -9.72 7.01
N SER A 65 -11.30 -10.74 6.69
CA SER A 65 -12.59 -10.98 7.37
C SER A 65 -12.39 -11.41 8.82
N ASN A 66 -11.29 -12.10 9.10
CA ASN A 66 -10.89 -12.48 10.45
C ASN A 66 -10.11 -11.34 11.09
N GLN A 67 -10.58 -10.86 12.24
CA GLN A 67 -9.90 -9.83 13.04
C GLN A 67 -8.43 -10.20 13.33
N ALA A 68 -8.16 -11.49 13.54
CA ALA A 68 -6.81 -11.99 13.73
C ALA A 68 -5.92 -11.75 12.49
N ASN A 69 -6.43 -12.00 11.28
CA ASN A 69 -5.65 -11.80 10.04
C ASN A 69 -5.37 -10.32 9.79
N HIS A 70 -6.34 -9.45 10.07
CA HIS A 70 -6.15 -8.00 9.98
C HIS A 70 -5.05 -7.54 10.94
N MET A 71 -5.06 -8.01 12.21
CA MET A 71 -3.99 -7.72 13.15
C MET A 71 -2.63 -8.28 12.72
N ILE A 72 -2.61 -9.47 12.12
CA ILE A 72 -1.37 -10.07 11.57
C ILE A 72 -0.80 -9.19 10.45
N SER A 73 -1.64 -8.72 9.51
CA SER A 73 -1.20 -7.83 8.43
C SER A 73 -0.57 -6.54 9.00
N PHE A 74 -1.22 -5.94 10.00
CA PHE A 74 -0.69 -4.76 10.70
C PHE A 74 0.63 -5.04 11.43
N ILE A 75 0.73 -6.15 12.17
CA ILE A 75 1.97 -6.54 12.85
C ILE A 75 3.10 -6.77 11.84
N ILE A 76 2.81 -7.44 10.72
CA ILE A 76 3.79 -7.67 9.65
C ILE A 76 4.26 -6.33 9.05
N MET A 77 3.33 -5.40 8.79
CA MET A 77 3.67 -4.05 8.31
C MET A 77 4.64 -3.35 9.28
N VAL A 78 4.35 -3.39 10.60
CA VAL A 78 5.20 -2.80 11.64
C VAL A 78 6.59 -3.47 11.68
N ILE A 79 6.66 -4.79 11.59
CA ILE A 79 7.93 -5.53 11.56
C ILE A 79 8.75 -5.15 10.32
N VAL A 80 8.12 -5.07 9.14
CA VAL A 80 8.78 -4.68 7.88
C VAL A 80 9.31 -3.25 7.98
N PHE A 81 8.54 -2.34 8.58
CA PHE A 81 8.97 -0.97 8.83
C PHE A 81 10.18 -0.92 9.77
N ASP A 82 10.09 -1.57 10.94
CA ASP A 82 11.18 -1.58 11.94
C ASP A 82 12.45 -2.21 11.36
N ALA A 83 12.33 -3.29 10.60
CA ALA A 83 13.46 -3.93 9.92
C ALA A 83 14.16 -3.02 8.91
N CYS A 84 13.39 -2.22 8.16
CA CYS A 84 13.94 -1.25 7.21
C CYS A 84 14.63 -0.08 7.93
N VAL A 85 14.08 0.36 9.06
CA VAL A 85 14.59 1.50 9.85
C VAL A 85 15.86 1.13 10.61
N ARG A 86 15.88 -0.01 11.32
CA ARG A 86 17.03 -0.44 12.14
C ARG A 86 18.19 -1.05 11.35
N LYS A 87 18.09 -1.10 10.01
CA LYS A 87 19.07 -1.71 9.10
C LYS A 87 19.35 -3.20 9.41
N THR A 88 18.39 -3.94 9.97
CA THR A 88 18.57 -5.36 10.28
C THR A 88 18.73 -6.22 9.02
N ILE A 89 18.19 -5.76 7.90
CA ILE A 89 18.31 -6.40 6.58
C ILE A 89 19.27 -5.57 5.71
N PRO A 90 20.23 -6.19 4.99
CA PRO A 90 21.15 -5.50 4.08
C PRO A 90 20.43 -5.04 2.80
N LEU A 91 19.49 -4.11 2.94
CA LEU A 91 18.76 -3.48 1.85
C LEU A 91 19.45 -2.19 1.41
N THR A 92 19.40 -1.91 0.12
CA THR A 92 19.87 -0.64 -0.44
C THR A 92 19.04 0.53 0.08
N LEU A 93 19.60 1.74 0.02
CA LEU A 93 18.89 2.97 0.41
C LEU A 93 17.60 3.17 -0.40
N PHE A 94 17.63 2.80 -1.68
CA PHE A 94 16.49 2.87 -2.58
C PHE A 94 15.36 1.95 -2.13
N SER A 95 15.66 0.68 -1.83
CA SER A 95 14.65 -0.26 -1.37
C SER A 95 14.05 0.15 -0.02
N ARG A 96 14.87 0.60 0.93
CA ARG A 96 14.39 1.07 2.23
C ARG A 96 13.46 2.26 2.09
N PHE A 97 13.83 3.23 1.24
CA PHE A 97 13.01 4.40 0.99
C PHE A 97 11.63 4.02 0.41
N ASN A 98 11.59 3.16 -0.61
CA ASN A 98 10.33 2.76 -1.25
C ASN A 98 9.45 1.93 -0.31
N ILE A 99 10.04 1.03 0.48
CA ILE A 99 9.27 0.23 1.45
C ILE A 99 8.66 1.13 2.52
N ILE A 100 9.46 2.03 3.10
CA ILE A 100 8.98 2.99 4.10
C ILE A 100 7.88 3.87 3.50
N GLN A 101 8.07 4.39 2.29
CA GLN A 101 7.06 5.19 1.60
C GLN A 101 5.74 4.43 1.40
N GLY A 102 5.80 3.15 1.02
CA GLY A 102 4.62 2.29 0.89
C GLY A 102 3.90 2.08 2.22
N VAL A 103 4.63 1.84 3.31
CA VAL A 103 4.07 1.74 4.67
C VAL A 103 3.42 3.06 5.11
N LEU A 104 4.04 4.21 4.87
CA LEU A 104 3.41 5.50 5.19
C LEU A 104 2.12 5.73 4.38
N LEU A 105 2.09 5.27 3.12
CA LEU A 105 0.89 5.34 2.30
C LEU A 105 -0.22 4.44 2.85
N ASP A 106 0.13 3.26 3.40
CA ASP A 106 -0.80 2.36 4.07
C ASP A 106 -1.46 3.02 5.29
N VAL A 107 -0.65 3.64 6.15
CA VAL A 107 -1.15 4.39 7.31
C VAL A 107 -2.15 5.47 6.91
N ILE A 108 -1.88 6.20 5.82
CA ILE A 108 -2.81 7.20 5.28
C ILE A 108 -4.09 6.53 4.77
N CYS A 109 -3.98 5.39 4.10
CA CYS A 109 -5.11 4.61 3.61
C CYS A 109 -6.00 4.14 4.76
N SER A 110 -5.43 3.52 5.79
CA SER A 110 -6.18 3.08 6.99
C SER A 110 -6.85 4.26 7.70
N PHE A 111 -6.17 5.40 7.81
CA PHE A 111 -6.76 6.60 8.41
C PHE A 111 -7.98 7.10 7.62
N LEU A 112 -7.87 7.18 6.29
CA LEU A 112 -8.99 7.56 5.42
C LEU A 112 -10.13 6.56 5.52
N GLY A 113 -9.79 5.27 5.58
CA GLY A 113 -10.74 4.19 5.71
C GLY A 113 -11.55 4.23 7.00
N ILE A 114 -10.88 4.40 8.14
CA ILE A 114 -11.53 4.57 9.44
C ILE A 114 -12.40 5.82 9.43
N THR A 115 -11.87 6.96 8.97
CA THR A 115 -12.63 8.21 8.88
C THR A 115 -13.91 8.05 8.06
N TYR A 116 -13.84 7.35 6.92
CA TYR A 116 -15.00 7.07 6.07
C TYR A 116 -16.01 6.13 6.76
N SER A 117 -15.53 5.11 7.48
CA SER A 117 -16.39 4.17 8.21
C SER A 117 -17.15 4.80 9.37
N GLN A 118 -16.56 5.80 10.03
CA GLN A 118 -17.16 6.55 11.14
C GLN A 118 -18.13 7.64 10.66
N LEU A 119 -18.19 7.90 9.35
CA LEU A 119 -19.10 8.89 8.79
C LEU A 119 -20.55 8.41 8.92
N SER A 120 -21.46 9.33 9.26
CA SER A 120 -22.89 9.03 9.38
C SER A 120 -23.44 8.38 8.10
N TYR A 121 -24.31 7.38 8.26
CA TYR A 121 -24.91 6.62 7.16
C TYR A 121 -25.51 7.53 6.07
N LEU A 122 -26.22 8.59 6.48
CA LEU A 122 -26.83 9.56 5.55
C LEU A 122 -25.81 10.26 4.66
N VAL A 123 -24.62 10.57 5.18
CA VAL A 123 -23.56 11.22 4.42
C VAL A 123 -22.87 10.21 3.51
N ARG A 124 -22.67 8.98 3.98
CA ARG A 124 -21.99 7.93 3.23
C ARG A 124 -22.74 7.48 1.98
N GLU A 125 -24.06 7.41 2.06
CA GLU A 125 -24.94 7.07 0.92
C GLU A 125 -25.37 8.29 0.10
N SER A 126 -24.95 9.50 0.50
CA SER A 126 -25.17 10.69 -0.31
C SER A 126 -24.19 10.74 -1.50
N THR A 127 -24.54 11.51 -2.52
CA THR A 127 -23.67 11.81 -3.67
C THR A 127 -22.31 12.40 -3.24
N PHE A 128 -22.28 13.13 -2.12
CA PHE A 128 -21.05 13.67 -1.55
C PHE A 128 -20.15 12.57 -0.96
N GLY A 129 -20.73 11.60 -0.25
CA GLY A 129 -20.01 10.44 0.27
C GLY A 129 -19.42 9.58 -0.84
N GLU A 130 -20.18 9.38 -1.92
CA GLU A 130 -19.70 8.67 -3.11
C GLU A 130 -18.56 9.39 -3.81
N LEU A 131 -18.64 10.72 -3.93
CA LEU A 131 -17.55 11.51 -4.51
C LEU A 131 -16.26 11.37 -3.68
N ILE A 132 -16.36 11.48 -2.36
CA ILE A 132 -15.20 11.32 -1.45
C ILE A 132 -14.59 9.93 -1.59
N ALA A 133 -15.42 8.88 -1.56
CA ALA A 133 -14.94 7.51 -1.68
C ALA A 133 -14.21 7.27 -3.01
N ASN A 134 -14.77 7.77 -4.12
CA ASN A 134 -14.15 7.67 -5.44
C ASN A 134 -12.82 8.42 -5.52
N VAL A 135 -12.77 9.68 -5.08
CA VAL A 135 -11.55 10.49 -5.10
C VAL A 135 -10.46 9.88 -4.23
N ALA A 136 -10.81 9.40 -3.03
CA ALA A 136 -9.87 8.74 -2.13
C ALA A 136 -9.33 7.43 -2.74
N TYR A 137 -10.22 6.57 -3.25
CA TYR A 137 -9.85 5.29 -3.84
C TYR A 137 -8.93 5.47 -5.07
N PHE A 138 -9.37 6.26 -6.06
CA PHE A 138 -8.57 6.49 -7.26
C PHE A 138 -7.30 7.30 -6.97
N GLY A 139 -7.32 8.18 -5.97
CA GLY A 139 -6.12 8.89 -5.52
C GLY A 139 -5.06 7.93 -4.98
N ILE A 140 -5.43 7.03 -4.06
CA ILE A 140 -4.51 6.05 -3.48
C ILE A 140 -4.01 5.06 -4.55
N VAL A 141 -4.92 4.50 -5.36
CA VAL A 141 -4.54 3.61 -6.47
C VAL A 141 -3.62 4.32 -7.46
N GLY A 142 -3.89 5.60 -7.77
CA GLY A 142 -3.03 6.44 -8.60
C GLY A 142 -1.63 6.61 -8.02
N PHE A 143 -1.50 6.85 -6.72
CA PHE A 143 -0.21 6.92 -6.04
C PHE A 143 0.56 5.60 -6.04
N ILE A 144 -0.15 4.48 -5.87
CA ILE A 144 0.44 3.13 -5.95
C ILE A 144 0.97 2.89 -7.37
N LEU A 145 0.14 3.09 -8.40
CA LEU A 145 0.54 2.90 -9.80
C LEU A 145 1.73 3.80 -10.18
N TYR A 146 1.68 5.08 -9.81
CA TYR A 146 2.78 6.02 -9.99
C TYR A 146 4.08 5.52 -9.34
N SER A 147 4.00 5.00 -8.12
CA SER A 147 5.15 4.45 -7.40
C SER A 147 5.70 3.21 -8.09
N ILE A 148 4.84 2.30 -8.55
CA ILE A 148 5.23 1.11 -9.32
C ILE A 148 6.02 1.54 -10.57
N PHE A 149 5.46 2.44 -11.39
CA PHE A 149 6.13 2.90 -12.61
C PHE A 149 7.49 3.54 -12.31
N MET A 150 7.56 4.42 -11.31
CA MET A 150 8.81 5.06 -10.93
C MET A 150 9.86 4.05 -10.44
N ILE A 151 9.46 3.08 -9.62
CA ILE A 151 10.36 2.01 -9.14
C ILE A 151 10.88 1.16 -10.30
N LEU A 152 10.02 0.81 -11.26
CA LEU A 152 10.42 0.06 -12.45
C LEU A 152 11.42 0.83 -13.33
N PHE A 153 11.28 2.16 -13.43
CA PHE A 153 12.27 3.03 -14.07
C PHE A 153 13.53 3.27 -13.24
N GLY A 154 13.59 2.79 -11.99
CA GLY A 154 14.71 3.02 -11.07
C GLY A 154 14.78 4.45 -10.54
N ARG A 155 13.65 5.17 -10.53
CA ARG A 155 13.52 6.53 -10.00
C ARG A 155 12.79 6.50 -8.66
N TYR A 156 13.15 7.44 -7.79
CA TYR A 156 12.48 7.62 -6.50
C TYR A 156 11.08 8.24 -6.73
N PRO A 157 9.98 7.58 -6.32
CA PRO A 157 8.65 8.16 -6.37
C PRO A 157 8.58 9.39 -5.47
N LYS A 158 8.12 10.51 -6.03
CA LYS A 158 7.92 11.76 -5.29
C LYS A 158 6.42 11.96 -5.05
N ILE A 159 5.96 11.55 -3.88
CA ILE A 159 4.61 11.84 -3.36
C ILE A 159 4.77 12.95 -2.31
N PRO A 160 4.06 14.08 -2.44
CA PRO A 160 4.16 15.17 -1.48
C PRO A 160 3.85 14.68 -0.06
N ILE A 161 4.59 15.19 0.94
CA ILE A 161 4.52 14.82 2.37
C ILE A 161 5.00 13.39 2.66
N VAL A 162 4.53 12.37 1.93
CA VAL A 162 4.89 10.96 2.15
C VAL A 162 6.37 10.71 1.85
N SER A 163 6.89 11.24 0.73
CA SER A 163 8.30 11.10 0.38
C SER A 163 9.23 11.85 1.34
N GLU A 164 8.80 12.99 1.87
CA GLU A 164 9.59 13.71 2.88
C GLU A 164 9.57 12.97 4.21
N GLY A 165 8.43 12.43 4.63
CA GLY A 165 8.33 11.54 5.80
C GLY A 165 9.24 10.31 5.67
N ALA A 166 9.25 9.67 4.50
CA ALA A 166 10.14 8.54 4.24
C ALA A 166 11.62 8.94 4.27
N ARG A 167 11.99 10.11 3.72
CA ARG A 167 13.37 10.63 3.80
C ARG A 167 13.82 10.86 5.23
N LEU A 168 12.99 11.48 6.06
CA LEU A 168 13.30 11.71 7.46
C LEU A 168 13.57 10.39 8.20
N ASN A 169 12.72 9.38 8.01
CA ASN A 169 12.91 8.06 8.63
C ASN A 169 14.20 7.36 8.16
N VAL A 170 14.57 7.51 6.89
CA VAL A 170 15.84 6.95 6.39
C VAL A 170 17.06 7.74 6.90
N GLN A 171 16.93 9.05 7.09
CA GLN A 171 18.03 9.93 7.55
C GLN A 171 18.28 9.88 9.05
N ILE A 172 17.24 9.76 9.87
CA ILE A 172 17.35 9.70 11.35
C ILE A 172 18.24 8.53 11.79
N PHE A 173 18.26 7.44 11.01
CA PHE A 173 19.03 6.23 11.31
C PHE A 173 20.27 6.06 10.41
N ARG A 174 20.73 7.14 9.77
CA ARG A 174 21.99 7.13 9.03
C ARG A 174 23.16 7.02 9.98
#